data_AF-A0A4Q7S0P6-F1
#
_entry.id   AF-A0A4Q7S0P6-F1
#
_cell.length_a   1.000
_cell.length_b   1.000
_cell.length_c   1.000
_cell.angle_alpha   90.00
_cell.angle_beta   90.00
_cell.angle_gamma   90.00
#
_symmetry.space_group_name_H-M   'P 1'
#
loop_
_entity.id
_entity.type
_entity.pdbx_description
1 polymer ?
#
loop_
_entity_poly.entity_id
_entity_poly.type
_entity_poly.pdbx_seq_one_letter_code
_entity_poly.pdbx_strand_id
1 'polypeptide(L)'
;MLITFKSHAAQDLIMMKDLAVTLLGIIGKHLGERGVITSAEMPAAIRKLEAAVLDAKRTHPADTTVHPGNPDEKEEEPLHLGQRAYPFLDMLRASLKENTDVLWGV
;
A
#
# COMPACT_ATOMS: atom_id res chain seq x y z
N MET A 1 -6.43 -12.42 -6.57
CA MET A 1 -7.71 -11.86 -6.04
C MET A 1 -7.49 -10.40 -5.68
N LEU A 2 -8.53 -9.56 -5.81
CA LEU A 2 -8.49 -8.15 -5.42
C LEU A 2 -9.02 -7.98 -4.00
N ILE A 3 -8.63 -6.91 -3.32
CA ILE A 3 -9.20 -6.49 -2.06
C ILE A 3 -9.63 -5.02 -2.13
N THR A 4 -10.73 -4.71 -1.47
CA THR A 4 -11.24 -3.36 -1.33
C THR A 4 -11.04 -2.89 0.10
N PHE A 5 -10.33 -1.79 0.25
CA PHE A 5 -10.26 -1.02 1.48
C PHE A 5 -11.33 0.04 1.45
N LYS A 6 -12.08 0.16 2.56
CA LYS A 6 -13.09 1.19 2.78
C LYS A 6 -12.62 2.12 3.89
N SER A 7 -12.86 3.41 3.70
CA SER A 7 -12.72 4.42 4.74
C SER A 7 -13.89 5.38 4.62
N HIS A 8 -14.29 5.97 5.74
CA HIS A 8 -15.29 7.03 5.73
C HIS A 8 -14.70 8.36 5.21
N ALA A 9 -13.39 8.55 5.32
CA ALA A 9 -12.70 9.78 4.94
C ALA A 9 -12.12 9.78 3.51
N ALA A 10 -12.20 8.66 2.80
CA ALA A 10 -11.59 8.48 1.50
C ALA A 10 -12.41 7.54 0.61
N GLN A 11 -12.15 7.57 -0.69
CA GLN A 11 -12.82 6.70 -1.64
C GLN A 11 -12.39 5.23 -1.45
N ASP A 12 -13.28 4.31 -1.81
CA ASP A 12 -12.97 2.87 -1.83
C ASP A 12 -11.72 2.60 -2.68
N LEU A 13 -10.72 1.99 -2.06
CA LEU A 13 -9.44 1.69 -2.68
C LEU A 13 -9.37 0.20 -3.00
N ILE A 14 -9.33 -0.14 -4.28
CA ILE A 14 -9.23 -1.52 -4.75
C ILE A 14 -7.79 -1.80 -5.17
N MET A 15 -7.19 -2.86 -4.64
CA MET A 15 -5.84 -3.27 -5.02
C MET A 15 -5.68 -4.79 -5.09
N MET A 16 -4.57 -5.26 -5.65
CA MET A 16 -4.24 -6.68 -5.63
C MET A 16 -4.04 -7.17 -4.20
N LYS A 17 -4.61 -8.34 -3.88
CA LYS A 17 -4.44 -9.00 -2.58
C LYS A 17 -2.96 -9.18 -2.25
N ASP A 18 -2.14 -9.56 -3.24
CA ASP A 18 -0.70 -9.73 -3.09
C ASP A 18 0.01 -8.45 -2.61
N LEU A 19 -0.31 -7.32 -3.26
CA LEU A 19 0.16 -6.00 -2.85
C LEU A 19 -0.29 -5.68 -1.42
N ALA A 20 -1.58 -5.89 -1.11
CA ALA A 20 -2.12 -5.64 0.21
C ALA A 20 -1.44 -6.49 1.30
N VAL A 21 -1.12 -7.76 1.02
CA VAL A 21 -0.33 -8.62 1.92
C VAL A 21 1.03 -7.98 2.19
N THR A 22 1.71 -7.51 1.15
CA THR A 22 3.03 -6.88 1.27
C THR A 22 2.96 -5.59 2.09
N LEU A 23 2.02 -4.69 1.78
CA LEU A 23 1.84 -3.41 2.50
C LEU A 23 1.45 -3.63 3.97
N LEU A 24 0.55 -4.58 4.24
CA LEU A 24 0.19 -4.93 5.61
C LEU A 24 1.36 -5.58 6.35
N GLY A 25 2.12 -6.45 5.67
CA GLY A 25 3.32 -7.08 6.21
C GLY A 25 4.35 -6.05 6.68
N ILE A 26 4.56 -4.98 5.91
CA ILE A 26 5.44 -3.86 6.27
C ILE A 26 5.01 -3.18 7.57
N ILE A 27 3.71 -3.00 7.79
CA ILE A 27 3.21 -2.38 9.03
C ILE A 27 3.18 -3.35 10.21
N GLY A 28 3.42 -4.65 9.96
CA GLY A 28 3.35 -5.74 10.92
C GLY A 28 1.93 -6.27 11.13
N LYS A 29 1.04 -6.07 10.16
CA LYS A 29 -0.31 -6.66 10.14
C LYS A 29 -0.39 -7.77 9.10
N HIS A 30 -1.25 -8.74 9.36
CA HIS A 30 -1.54 -9.81 8.41
C HIS A 30 -2.82 -9.49 7.64
N LEU A 31 -2.81 -9.74 6.33
CA LEU A 31 -4.02 -9.64 5.51
C LEU A 31 -4.93 -10.84 5.80
N GLY A 32 -5.78 -10.71 6.82
CA GLY A 32 -6.88 -11.63 7.06
C GLY A 32 -8.03 -11.45 6.07
N GLU A 33 -9.04 -12.32 6.15
CA GLU A 33 -10.32 -12.17 5.42
C GLU A 33 -11.02 -10.85 5.76
N ARG A 34 -10.87 -10.37 6.99
CA ARG A 34 -11.38 -9.08 7.48
C ARG A 34 -10.35 -8.43 8.39
N GLY A 35 -10.35 -7.11 8.42
CA GLY A 35 -9.55 -6.38 9.40
C GLY A 35 -9.78 -4.88 9.35
N VAL A 36 -9.13 -4.21 10.30
CA VAL A 36 -9.23 -2.77 10.50
C VAL A 36 -7.86 -2.20 10.87
N ILE A 37 -7.56 -1.02 10.34
CA ILE A 37 -6.49 -0.14 10.82
C ILE A 37 -7.19 0.98 11.56
N THR A 38 -7.00 1.00 12.87
CA THR A 38 -7.57 2.04 13.72
C THR A 38 -6.83 3.36 13.53
N SER A 39 -7.52 4.48 13.72
CA SER A 39 -6.91 5.82 13.67
C SER A 39 -5.67 5.96 14.57
N ALA A 40 -5.64 5.27 15.71
CA ALA A 40 -4.49 5.21 16.62
C ALA A 40 -3.27 4.48 16.02
N GLU A 41 -3.48 3.48 15.17
CA GLU A 41 -2.42 2.71 14.52
C GLU A 41 -1.97 3.32 13.19
N MET A 42 -2.83 4.12 12.53
CA MET A 42 -2.51 4.81 11.28
C MET A 42 -1.20 5.59 11.27
N PRO A 43 -0.87 6.45 12.26
CA PRO A 43 0.37 7.23 12.20
C PRO A 43 1.62 6.34 12.21
N ALA A 44 1.59 5.23 12.95
CA ALA A 44 2.67 4.24 12.95
C ALA A 44 2.72 3.45 11.63
N ALA A 45 1.56 3.06 11.10
CA ALA A 45 1.43 2.35 9.84
C ALA A 45 1.97 3.19 8.67
N ILE A 46 1.57 4.46 8.57
CA ILE A 46 2.03 5.42 7.55
C ILE A 46 3.55 5.53 7.59
N ARG A 47 4.16 5.74 8.76
CA ARG A 47 5.63 5.86 8.88
C ARG A 47 6.37 4.61 8.41
N LYS A 48 5.88 3.41 8.77
CA LYS A 48 6.48 2.14 8.34
C LYS A 48 6.37 1.94 6.83
N LEU A 49 5.20 2.24 6.26
CA LEU A 49 4.97 2.20 4.83
C LEU A 49 5.86 3.19 4.08
N GLU A 50 5.94 4.45 4.51
CA GLU A 50 6.81 5.46 3.89
C GLU A 50 8.28 5.03 3.94
N ALA A 51 8.73 4.47 5.06
CA ALA A 51 10.08 3.96 5.20
C ALA A 51 10.35 2.81 4.22
N ALA A 52 9.44 1.84 4.10
CA ALA A 52 9.58 0.72 3.18
C ALA A 52 9.52 1.15 1.69
N VAL A 53 8.67 2.12 1.35
CA VAL A 53 8.61 2.70 0.01
C VAL A 53 9.92 3.42 -0.33
N LEU A 54 10.49 4.16 0.63
CA LEU A 54 11.78 4.83 0.46
C LEU A 54 12.94 3.84 0.34
N ASP A 55 12.89 2.73 1.07
CA ASP A 55 13.88 1.66 1.05
C ASP A 55 13.83 0.86 -0.27
N ALA A 56 12.64 0.53 -0.74
CA ALA A 56 12.42 -0.06 -2.06
C ALA A 56 12.97 0.84 -3.18
N LYS A 57 12.84 2.16 -3.03
CA LYS A 57 13.42 3.15 -3.96
C LYS A 57 14.96 3.27 -3.84
N ARG A 58 15.56 2.93 -2.69
CA ARG A 58 17.01 2.99 -2.47
C ARG A 58 17.74 1.72 -2.91
N THR A 59 17.09 0.56 -2.82
CA THR A 59 17.69 -0.74 -3.16
C THR A 59 17.86 -0.94 -4.67
N HIS A 60 17.28 -0.07 -5.51
CA HIS A 60 17.54 -0.01 -6.95
C HIS A 60 17.94 1.41 -7.40
N PRO A 61 19.24 1.77 -7.35
CA PRO A 61 19.79 2.90 -8.08
C PRO A 61 20.55 2.38 -9.30
N ALA A 62 19.87 1.75 -10.25
CA ALA A 62 20.46 1.44 -11.55
C ALA A 62 19.34 1.41 -12.59
N ASP A 63 19.50 2.26 -13.61
CA ASP A 63 19.10 2.07 -15.01
C ASP A 63 17.74 1.38 -15.25
N THR A 64 16.76 2.01 -15.92
CA THR A 64 16.79 2.09 -17.38
C THR A 64 15.57 2.90 -17.85
N THR A 65 15.84 3.80 -18.79
CA THR A 65 14.98 4.24 -19.90
C THR A 65 13.49 3.88 -19.87
N VAL A 66 12.67 4.94 -19.97
CA VAL A 66 11.30 4.89 -20.48
C VAL A 66 11.27 4.11 -21.81
N HIS A 67 10.84 2.85 -21.78
CA HIS A 67 10.47 2.08 -22.96
C HIS A 67 8.98 1.69 -22.83
N PRO A 68 8.11 2.14 -23.75
CA PRO A 68 6.72 1.69 -23.77
C PRO A 68 6.66 0.36 -24.54
N GLY A 69 6.74 -0.76 -23.82
CA GLY A 69 6.66 -2.09 -24.42
C GLY A 69 6.24 -3.15 -23.40
N ASN A 70 4.97 -3.55 -23.45
CA ASN A 70 4.43 -4.74 -22.76
C ASN A 70 4.91 -6.03 -23.48
N PRO A 71 4.63 -7.23 -22.96
CA PRO A 71 4.58 -7.73 -21.57
C PRO A 71 5.48 -9.01 -21.43
N ASP A 72 5.46 -9.64 -20.26
CA ASP A 72 5.85 -11.05 -19.99
C ASP A 72 7.21 -11.28 -19.27
N GLU A 73 7.07 -11.64 -17.98
CA GLU A 73 7.90 -12.56 -17.21
C GLU A 73 9.20 -12.06 -16.52
N LYS A 74 9.05 -11.88 -15.19
CA LYS A 74 9.99 -12.19 -14.08
C LYS A 74 10.71 -11.07 -13.33
N GLU A 75 10.45 -9.82 -13.65
CA GLU A 75 10.93 -8.68 -12.87
C GLU A 75 9.74 -7.80 -12.45
N GLU A 76 8.87 -8.34 -11.60
CA GLU A 76 7.83 -7.53 -10.92
C GLU A 76 8.50 -6.75 -9.78
N GLU A 77 9.30 -5.77 -10.22
CA GLU A 77 10.29 -5.07 -9.42
C GLU A 77 9.71 -4.30 -8.24
N PRO A 78 10.47 -4.18 -7.13
CA PRO A 78 10.15 -3.35 -5.97
C PRO A 78 9.84 -1.88 -6.30
N LEU A 79 10.20 -1.40 -7.51
CA LEU A 79 9.80 -0.09 -8.02
C LEU A 79 8.27 0.11 -8.09
N HIS A 80 7.52 -0.93 -8.43
CA HIS A 80 6.05 -0.86 -8.52
C HIS A 80 5.39 -0.78 -7.14
N LEU A 81 6.04 -1.31 -6.10
CA LEU A 81 5.52 -1.27 -4.74
C LEU A 81 5.36 0.17 -4.26
N GLY A 82 6.39 1.01 -4.50
CA GLY A 82 6.36 2.42 -4.13
C GLY A 82 5.21 3.17 -4.78
N GLN A 83 5.07 3.05 -6.11
CA GLN A 83 4.02 3.71 -6.88
C GLN A 83 2.61 3.24 -6.49
N ARG A 84 2.43 1.94 -6.22
CA ARG A 84 1.13 1.38 -5.86
C ARG A 84 0.77 1.55 -4.38
N ALA A 85 1.74 1.83 -3.51
CA ALA A 85 1.51 2.13 -2.10
C ALA A 85 1.01 3.57 -1.87
N TYR A 86 1.31 4.51 -2.77
CA TYR A 86 0.85 5.90 -2.67
C TYR A 86 -0.65 6.08 -2.42
N PRO A 87 -1.56 5.47 -3.22
CA PRO A 87 -2.99 5.66 -3.00
C PRO A 87 -3.48 5.03 -1.67
N PHE A 88 -2.82 3.98 -1.18
CA PHE A 88 -3.07 3.45 0.17
C PHE A 88 -2.59 4.40 1.25
N LEU A 89 -1.41 5.00 1.06
CA LEU A 89 -0.83 5.97 1.98
C LEU A 89 -1.67 7.25 2.06
N ASP A 90 -2.19 7.71 0.92
CA ASP A 90 -3.10 8.84 0.83
C ASP A 90 -4.40 8.58 1.56
N MET A 91 -4.99 7.40 1.36
CA MET A 91 -6.17 6.93 2.11
C MET A 91 -5.92 6.91 3.63
N LEU A 92 -4.77 6.39 4.09
CA LEU A 92 -4.41 6.39 5.51
C LEU A 92 -4.23 7.82 6.05
N ARG A 93 -3.64 8.74 5.28
CA ARG A 93 -3.48 10.15 5.67
C ARG A 93 -4.82 10.87 5.78
N ALA A 94 -5.71 10.66 4.81
CA ALA A 94 -7.07 11.20 4.83
C ALA A 94 -7.85 10.65 6.04
N SER A 95 -7.76 9.34 6.28
CA SER A 95 -8.42 8.67 7.41
C SER A 95 -7.89 9.16 8.76
N LEU A 96 -6.58 9.36 8.89
CA LEU A 96 -5.96 9.94 10.08
C LEU A 96 -6.42 11.38 10.33
N LYS A 97 -6.53 12.20 9.28
CA LYS A 97 -6.99 13.59 9.40
C LYS A 97 -8.41 13.69 9.94
N GLU A 98 -9.28 12.78 9.52
CA GLU A 98 -10.67 12.72 9.97
C GLU A 98 -10.90 11.78 11.17
N ASN A 99 -9.84 11.18 11.73
CA ASN A 99 -9.90 10.18 12.80
C ASN A 99 -10.87 9.02 12.50
N THR A 100 -10.91 8.58 11.24
CA THR A 100 -11.73 7.45 10.80
C THR A 100 -10.87 6.19 10.68
N ASP A 101 -11.49 5.03 10.74
CA ASP A 101 -10.80 3.74 10.60
C ASP A 101 -10.83 3.24 9.14
N VAL A 102 -9.80 2.49 8.74
CA VAL A 102 -9.75 1.82 7.43
C VAL A 102 -10.10 0.36 7.60
N LEU A 103 -11.14 -0.11 6.91
CA LEU A 103 -11.64 -1.49 6.99
C LEU A 103 -11.43 -2.23 5.67
N TRP A 104 -11.30 -3.56 5.74
CA TRP A 104 -11.35 -4.44 4.57
C TRP A 104 -12.10 -5.73 4.88
N GLY A 105 -12.61 -6.37 3.83
CA GLY A 105 -13.38 -7.62 3.94
C GLY A 105 -14.82 -7.44 4.43
N VAL A 106 -15.32 -6.20 4.37
CA VAL A 106 -16.71 -5.84 4.69
C VAL A 106 -17.67 -6.20 3.56
#